data_AF-A0A7C4NS19-F1
#
_entry.id   AF-A0A7C4NS19-F1
#
_cell.length_a   1.000
_cell.length_b   1.000
_cell.length_c   1.000
_cell.angle_alpha   90.00
_cell.angle_beta   90.00
_cell.angle_gamma   90.00
#
_symmetry.space_group_name_H-M   'P 1'
#
loop_
_entity.id
_entity.type
_entity.pdbx_description
1 polymer ?
#
loop_
_entity_poly.entity_id
_entity_poly.type
_entity_poly.pdbx_seq_one_letter_code
_entity_poly.pdbx_strand_id
1 'polypeptide(L)'
;MQVLPTGLLVNICQIILKLFGVDVPYLAYNFKVLLKDFFSKLIIILAILGILDWVYNWWDVERRIKLTRHELKEELKQTEGDPWVKARIRQKQREIARRRMLAEVPKADVVITNPTHYAVALKYELGKMVSPQVIAKGKNFLAQKIREIAEMHKVPIYHDPPLAQLLYEKVEVGEFIPEELYQAVAKVLAYVYMLKKKMGKIKEPIFKENM
;
A
#
# COMPACT_ATOMS: atom_id res chain seq x y z
N MET A 1 43.04 48.02 -69.61
CA MET A 1 41.61 47.63 -69.57
C MET A 1 40.95 48.55 -68.54
N GLN A 2 40.32 49.64 -69.01
CA GLN A 2 39.83 50.73 -68.16
C GLN A 2 38.57 50.29 -67.40
N VAL A 3 38.67 50.21 -66.07
CA VAL A 3 37.52 50.05 -65.18
C VAL A 3 36.76 51.37 -65.18
N LEU A 4 35.52 51.38 -65.68
CA LEU A 4 34.64 52.54 -65.62
C LEU A 4 34.53 53.04 -64.16
N PRO A 5 34.71 54.34 -63.89
CA PRO A 5 34.70 54.85 -62.54
C PRO A 5 33.30 54.71 -61.94
N THR A 6 33.19 53.97 -60.84
CA THR A 6 31.92 53.66 -60.13
C THR A 6 31.12 54.91 -59.76
N GLY A 7 31.75 56.08 -59.67
CA GLY A 7 31.07 57.37 -59.44
C GLY A 7 30.24 57.88 -60.63
N LEU A 8 30.55 57.46 -61.87
CA LEU A 8 29.87 57.96 -63.06
C LEU A 8 28.49 57.32 -63.24
N LEU A 9 28.36 56.04 -62.88
CA LEU A 9 27.07 55.32 -62.86
C LEU A 9 26.14 55.84 -61.74
N VAL A 10 26.69 56.15 -60.55
CA VAL A 10 25.91 56.71 -59.44
C VAL A 10 25.40 58.12 -59.78
N ASN A 11 26.25 58.95 -60.39
CA ASN A 11 25.85 60.29 -60.83
C ASN A 11 24.83 60.25 -61.98
N ILE A 12 25.00 59.38 -62.98
CA ILE A 12 24.02 59.23 -64.07
C ILE A 12 22.67 58.75 -63.52
N CYS A 13 22.67 57.80 -62.58
CA CYS A 13 21.45 57.32 -61.94
C CYS A 13 20.74 58.45 -61.16
N GLN A 14 21.48 59.25 -60.40
CA GLN A 14 20.93 60.41 -59.67
C GLN A 14 20.39 61.51 -60.61
N ILE A 15 21.05 61.77 -61.74
CA ILE A 15 20.62 62.76 -62.73
C ILE A 15 19.35 62.30 -63.46
N ILE A 16 19.27 61.03 -63.86
CA ILE A 16 18.08 60.45 -64.50
C ILE A 16 16.89 60.47 -63.53
N LEU A 17 17.09 60.11 -62.26
CA LEU A 17 16.04 60.17 -61.23
C LEU A 17 15.54 61.59 -60.96
N LYS A 18 16.43 62.60 -60.97
CA LYS A 18 16.04 64.02 -60.89
C LYS A 18 15.26 64.51 -62.12
N LEU A 19 15.57 64.01 -63.31
CA LEU A 19 14.86 64.35 -64.56
C LEU A 19 13.39 63.90 -64.56
N PHE A 20 13.07 62.84 -63.80
CA PHE A 20 11.70 62.38 -63.55
C PHE A 20 11.02 63.13 -62.38
N GLY A 21 11.64 64.16 -61.81
CA GLY A 21 11.08 64.94 -60.70
C GLY A 21 11.02 64.20 -59.37
N VAL A 22 11.77 63.09 -59.24
CA VAL A 22 11.72 62.23 -58.04
C VAL A 22 12.91 62.53 -57.14
N ASP A 23 12.63 63.20 -56.02
CA ASP A 23 13.60 63.37 -54.95
C ASP A 23 13.84 62.03 -54.24
N VAL A 24 14.99 61.41 -54.52
CA VAL A 24 15.46 60.17 -53.88
C VAL A 24 15.34 60.17 -52.34
N PRO A 25 15.69 61.24 -51.60
CA PRO A 25 15.49 61.27 -50.15
C PRO A 25 14.01 61.30 -49.74
N TYR A 26 13.13 61.92 -50.56
CA TYR A 26 11.69 61.93 -50.33
C TYR A 26 11.07 60.54 -50.55
N LEU A 27 11.49 59.83 -51.60
CA LEU A 27 11.08 58.46 -51.84
C LEU A 27 11.52 57.52 -50.69
N ALA A 28 12.76 57.67 -50.25
CA ALA A 28 13.30 56.88 -49.13
C ALA A 28 12.57 57.16 -47.81
N TYR A 29 12.16 58.41 -47.55
CA TYR A 29 11.40 58.79 -46.36
C TYR A 29 10.00 58.15 -46.35
N ASN A 30 9.25 58.31 -47.44
CA ASN A 30 7.91 57.73 -47.57
C ASN A 30 7.96 56.19 -47.50
N PHE A 31 8.97 55.57 -48.11
CA PHE A 31 9.16 54.12 -48.05
C PHE A 31 9.42 53.63 -46.62
N LYS A 32 10.25 54.34 -45.84
CA LYS A 32 10.49 54.01 -44.42
C LYS A 32 9.23 54.14 -43.56
N VAL A 33 8.44 55.19 -43.77
CA VAL A 33 7.18 55.39 -43.04
C VAL A 33 6.20 54.25 -43.35
N LEU A 34 6.04 53.91 -44.63
CA LEU A 34 5.14 52.84 -45.07
C LEU A 34 5.54 51.47 -44.53
N LEU A 35 6.85 51.16 -44.52
CA LEU A 35 7.37 49.93 -43.91
C LEU A 35 7.07 49.88 -42.41
N LYS A 36 7.35 50.96 -41.67
CA LYS A 36 7.10 51.02 -40.23
C LYS A 36 5.62 50.79 -39.92
N ASP A 37 4.73 51.40 -40.69
CA ASP A 37 3.28 51.23 -40.54
C ASP A 37 2.84 49.79 -40.84
N PHE A 38 3.39 49.16 -41.87
CA PHE A 38 3.10 47.76 -42.21
C PHE A 38 3.54 46.81 -41.08
N PHE A 39 4.78 46.92 -40.62
CA PHE A 39 5.30 46.07 -39.55
C PHE A 39 4.57 46.29 -38.23
N SER A 40 4.23 47.54 -37.88
CA SER A 40 3.47 47.83 -36.65
C SER A 40 2.10 47.15 -36.65
N LYS A 41 1.36 47.21 -37.77
CA LYS A 41 0.07 46.53 -37.92
C LYS A 41 0.22 45.02 -37.88
N LEU A 42 1.26 44.46 -38.51
CA LEU A 42 1.52 43.03 -38.49
C LEU A 42 1.78 42.52 -37.05
N ILE A 43 2.60 43.24 -36.28
CA ILE A 43 2.89 42.91 -34.88
C ILE A 43 1.62 42.95 -34.04
N ILE A 44 0.77 43.97 -34.21
CA ILE A 44 -0.49 44.09 -33.47
C ILE A 44 -1.43 42.92 -33.81
N ILE A 45 -1.56 42.58 -35.09
CA ILE A 45 -2.42 41.45 -35.53
C ILE A 45 -1.90 40.13 -34.93
N LEU A 46 -0.59 39.88 -35.00
CA LEU A 46 0.01 38.66 -34.43
C LEU A 46 -0.12 38.61 -32.90
N ALA A 47 0.03 39.75 -32.22
CA ALA A 47 -0.17 39.83 -30.78
C ALA A 47 -1.61 39.48 -30.38
N ILE A 48 -2.60 39.99 -31.13
CA ILE A 48 -4.01 39.68 -30.90
C ILE A 48 -4.29 38.19 -31.10
N LEU A 49 -3.78 37.59 -32.18
CA LEU A 49 -3.93 36.16 -32.45
C LEU A 49 -3.27 35.31 -31.34
N GLY A 50 -2.06 35.67 -30.90
CA GLY A 50 -1.38 34.94 -29.82
C GLY A 50 -2.12 35.01 -28.49
N ILE A 51 -2.75 36.15 -28.17
CA ILE A 51 -3.58 36.27 -26.96
C ILE A 51 -4.82 35.38 -27.07
N LEU A 52 -5.49 35.36 -28.22
CA LEU A 52 -6.66 34.51 -28.44
C LEU A 52 -6.32 33.01 -28.31
N ASP A 53 -5.22 32.58 -28.92
CA ASP A 53 -4.75 31.19 -28.82
C ASP A 53 -4.42 30.79 -27.38
N TRP A 54 -3.76 31.67 -26.63
CA TRP A 54 -3.42 31.41 -25.24
C TRP A 54 -4.66 31.27 -24.35
N VAL A 55 -5.66 32.15 -24.52
CA VAL A 55 -6.93 32.09 -23.79
C VAL A 55 -7.68 30.80 -24.11
N TYR A 56 -7.72 30.40 -25.38
CA TYR A 56 -8.36 29.16 -25.80
C TYR A 56 -7.67 27.94 -25.16
N ASN A 57 -6.34 27.87 -25.23
CA ASN A 57 -5.57 26.77 -24.66
C ASN A 57 -5.75 26.65 -23.14
N TRP A 58 -5.75 27.76 -22.40
CA TRP A 58 -6.01 27.71 -20.96
C TRP A 58 -7.40 27.13 -20.69
N TRP A 59 -8.44 27.66 -21.34
CA TRP A 59 -9.81 27.18 -21.11
C TRP A 59 -9.99 25.70 -21.42
N ASP A 60 -9.34 25.23 -22.49
CA ASP A 60 -9.38 23.83 -22.91
C ASP A 60 -8.64 22.90 -21.94
N VAL A 61 -7.44 23.28 -21.48
CA VAL A 61 -6.67 22.53 -20.48
C VAL A 61 -7.45 22.39 -19.17
N GLU A 62 -8.04 23.49 -18.70
CA GLU A 62 -8.85 23.53 -17.48
C GLU A 62 -10.10 22.63 -17.58
N ARG A 63 -10.63 22.43 -18.79
CA ARG A 63 -11.72 21.48 -19.04
C ARG A 63 -11.24 20.03 -19.07
N ARG A 64 -10.07 19.75 -19.66
CA ARG A 64 -9.54 18.39 -19.81
C ARG A 64 -9.01 17.80 -18.50
N ILE A 65 -8.52 18.62 -17.57
CA ILE A 65 -7.99 18.14 -16.28
C ILE A 65 -9.12 17.79 -15.29
N LYS A 66 -10.36 18.19 -15.58
CA LYS A 66 -11.51 17.90 -14.71
C LYS A 66 -12.02 16.50 -15.00
N LEU A 67 -11.65 15.56 -14.13
CA LEU A 67 -12.30 14.26 -14.06
C LEU A 67 -13.78 14.45 -13.70
N THR A 68 -14.64 13.81 -14.46
CA THR A 68 -16.05 13.70 -14.12
C THR A 68 -16.23 12.83 -12.86
N ARG A 69 -17.35 12.98 -12.14
CA ARG A 69 -17.65 12.10 -11.00
C ARG A 69 -17.72 10.62 -11.38
N HIS A 70 -18.03 10.33 -12.64
CA HIS A 70 -18.04 8.98 -13.18
C HIS A 70 -16.62 8.45 -13.38
N GLU A 71 -15.74 9.21 -14.03
CA GLU A 71 -14.33 8.85 -14.23
C GLU A 71 -13.59 8.71 -12.90
N LEU A 72 -13.79 9.62 -11.94
CA LEU A 72 -13.18 9.50 -10.62
C LEU A 72 -13.62 8.21 -9.89
N LYS A 73 -14.89 7.83 -10.04
CA LYS A 73 -15.42 6.60 -9.44
C LYS A 73 -14.86 5.35 -10.14
N GLU A 74 -14.62 5.42 -11.43
CA GLU A 74 -13.99 4.34 -12.20
C GLU A 74 -12.50 4.21 -11.89
N GLU A 75 -11.76 5.32 -11.78
CA GLU A 75 -10.38 5.33 -11.32
C GLU A 75 -10.27 4.73 -9.91
N LEU A 76 -11.10 5.16 -8.97
CA LEU A 76 -11.11 4.59 -7.61
C LEU A 76 -11.38 3.07 -7.62
N LYS A 77 -12.29 2.60 -8.48
CA LYS A 77 -12.53 1.16 -8.66
C LYS A 77 -11.34 0.44 -9.28
N GLN A 78 -10.60 1.07 -10.20
CA GLN A 78 -9.42 0.49 -10.83
C GLN A 78 -8.21 0.47 -9.90
N THR A 79 -8.02 1.51 -9.07
CA THR A 79 -6.88 1.61 -8.13
C THR A 79 -7.11 0.80 -6.85
N GLU A 80 -8.31 0.85 -6.25
CA GLU A 80 -8.60 0.17 -4.98
C GLU A 80 -9.27 -1.22 -5.14
N GLY A 81 -9.83 -1.51 -6.31
CA GLY A 81 -10.64 -2.70 -6.56
C GLY A 81 -12.05 -2.61 -5.97
N ASP A 82 -12.88 -3.61 -6.23
CA ASP A 82 -14.23 -3.68 -5.65
C ASP A 82 -14.15 -3.95 -4.11
N PRO A 83 -14.77 -3.09 -3.27
CA PRO A 83 -14.84 -3.31 -1.82
C PRO A 83 -15.33 -4.71 -1.42
N TRP A 84 -16.27 -5.29 -2.18
CA TRP A 84 -16.80 -6.63 -1.95
C TRP A 84 -15.74 -7.70 -2.20
N VAL A 85 -14.93 -7.54 -3.26
CA VAL A 85 -13.81 -8.43 -3.58
C VAL A 85 -12.75 -8.35 -2.48
N LYS A 86 -12.40 -7.15 -2.01
CA LYS A 86 -11.44 -6.95 -0.91
C LYS A 86 -11.94 -7.54 0.41
N ALA A 87 -13.24 -7.41 0.71
CA ALA A 87 -13.85 -8.05 1.89
C ALA A 87 -13.83 -9.57 1.77
N ARG A 88 -14.16 -10.12 0.59
CA ARG A 88 -14.13 -11.55 0.31
C ARG A 88 -12.73 -12.15 0.46
N ILE A 89 -11.70 -11.48 -0.06
CA ILE A 89 -10.30 -11.89 0.09
C ILE A 89 -9.93 -11.94 1.58
N ARG A 90 -10.22 -10.88 2.34
CA ARG A 90 -9.94 -10.84 3.79
C ARG A 90 -10.68 -11.94 4.56
N GLN A 91 -11.93 -12.21 4.21
CA GLN A 91 -12.70 -13.32 4.79
C GLN A 91 -12.02 -14.67 4.50
N LYS A 92 -11.57 -14.88 3.26
CA LYS A 92 -10.90 -16.12 2.85
C LYS A 92 -9.54 -16.29 3.55
N GLN A 93 -8.77 -15.22 3.67
CA GLN A 93 -7.51 -15.21 4.41
C GLN A 93 -7.72 -15.60 5.87
N ARG A 94 -8.73 -15.04 6.55
CA ARG A 94 -9.10 -15.42 7.92
C ARG A 94 -9.51 -16.88 8.03
N GLU A 95 -10.26 -17.40 7.06
CA GLU A 95 -10.64 -18.82 7.01
C GLU A 95 -9.41 -19.74 6.89
N ILE A 96 -8.48 -19.42 5.99
CA ILE A 96 -7.24 -20.18 5.80
C ILE A 96 -6.39 -20.14 7.07
N ALA A 97 -6.22 -18.98 7.69
CA ALA A 97 -5.48 -18.83 8.94
C ALA A 97 -6.09 -19.69 10.07
N ARG A 98 -7.42 -19.67 10.22
CA ARG A 98 -8.13 -20.52 11.20
C ARG A 98 -7.91 -22.01 10.92
N ARG A 99 -8.00 -22.43 9.67
CA ARG A 99 -7.76 -23.84 9.29
C ARG A 99 -6.33 -24.28 9.63
N ARG A 100 -5.33 -23.45 9.33
CA ARG A 100 -3.92 -23.72 9.68
C ARG A 100 -3.73 -23.83 11.19
N MET A 101 -4.26 -22.88 11.96
CA MET A 101 -4.20 -22.91 13.42
C MET A 101 -4.87 -24.18 14.00
N LEU A 102 -6.05 -24.56 13.51
CA LEU A 102 -6.72 -25.80 13.95
C LEU A 102 -5.93 -27.06 13.59
N ALA A 103 -5.20 -27.05 12.48
CA ALA A 103 -4.32 -28.16 12.09
C ALA A 103 -3.08 -28.31 12.99
N GLU A 104 -2.72 -27.29 13.77
CA GLU A 104 -1.64 -27.37 14.76
C GLU A 104 -2.11 -27.99 16.09
N VAL A 105 -3.41 -27.94 16.42
CA VAL A 105 -3.97 -28.47 17.68
C VAL A 105 -3.55 -29.91 17.99
N PRO A 106 -3.49 -30.86 17.02
CA PRO A 106 -3.01 -32.22 17.29
C PRO A 106 -1.58 -32.33 17.84
N LYS A 107 -0.75 -31.30 17.61
CA LYS A 107 0.64 -31.25 18.10
C LYS A 107 0.75 -30.63 19.49
N ALA A 108 -0.36 -30.19 20.09
CA ALA A 108 -0.35 -29.60 21.42
C ALA A 108 -0.05 -30.66 22.49
N ASP A 109 0.64 -30.22 23.55
CA ASP A 109 0.89 -31.07 24.72
C ASP A 109 -0.31 -31.08 25.67
N VAL A 110 -1.02 -29.94 25.74
CA VAL A 110 -2.23 -29.74 26.56
C VAL A 110 -3.13 -28.68 25.92
N VAL A 111 -4.44 -28.84 26.10
CA VAL A 111 -5.45 -27.80 25.85
C VAL A 111 -6.09 -27.36 27.15
N ILE A 112 -5.98 -26.09 27.49
CA ILE A 112 -6.60 -25.48 28.67
C ILE A 112 -7.94 -24.88 28.24
N THR A 113 -9.01 -25.20 28.95
CA THR A 113 -10.37 -24.84 28.55
C THR A 113 -11.19 -24.16 29.65
N ASN A 114 -11.96 -23.16 29.24
CA ASN A 114 -13.18 -22.71 29.89
C ASN A 114 -14.33 -23.33 29.09
N PRO A 115 -15.02 -24.37 29.59
CA PRO A 115 -15.82 -25.32 28.81
C PRO A 115 -16.72 -24.75 27.70
N THR A 116 -17.31 -23.58 27.87
CA THR A 116 -18.22 -22.97 26.89
C THR A 116 -17.65 -21.71 26.21
N HIS A 117 -16.53 -21.17 26.69
CA HIS A 117 -16.08 -19.84 26.30
C HIS A 117 -14.70 -19.81 25.66
N TYR A 118 -13.70 -20.49 26.22
CA TYR A 118 -12.31 -20.34 25.77
C TYR A 118 -11.62 -21.69 25.67
N ALA A 119 -10.76 -21.86 24.67
CA ALA A 119 -9.82 -22.97 24.62
C ALA A 119 -8.47 -22.47 24.09
N VAL A 120 -7.39 -22.84 24.77
CA VAL A 120 -6.02 -22.48 24.42
C VAL A 120 -5.17 -23.74 24.40
N ALA A 121 -4.55 -24.01 23.27
CA ALA A 121 -3.65 -25.14 23.06
C ALA A 121 -2.20 -24.68 23.23
N LEU A 122 -1.47 -25.37 24.11
CA LEU A 122 -0.08 -25.10 24.40
C LEU A 122 0.81 -26.24 23.90
N LYS A 123 1.97 -25.86 23.38
CA LYS A 123 3.05 -26.78 22.99
C LYS A 123 4.30 -26.44 23.77
N TYR A 124 4.99 -27.47 24.26
CA TYR A 124 6.24 -27.29 24.96
C TYR A 124 7.20 -28.46 24.69
N GLU A 125 8.30 -28.17 24.00
CA GLU A 125 9.39 -29.12 23.79
C GLU A 125 10.49 -28.90 24.83
N LEU A 126 10.57 -29.82 25.81
CA LEU A 126 11.61 -29.85 26.83
C LEU A 126 13.01 -29.80 26.19
N GLY A 127 13.87 -28.91 26.69
CA GLY A 127 15.25 -28.76 26.24
C GLY A 127 15.43 -27.96 24.94
N LYS A 128 14.35 -27.60 24.25
CA LYS A 128 14.41 -26.74 23.04
C LYS A 128 13.73 -25.40 23.23
N MET A 129 12.64 -25.37 23.99
CA MET A 129 11.85 -24.17 24.22
C MET A 129 12.12 -23.62 25.62
N VAL A 130 12.33 -22.31 25.71
CA VAL A 130 12.49 -21.60 26.99
C VAL A 130 11.16 -21.57 27.75
N SER A 131 10.05 -21.47 27.02
CA SER A 131 8.70 -21.35 27.56
C SER A 131 7.69 -22.05 26.65
N PRO A 132 6.53 -22.49 27.15
CA PRO A 132 5.43 -23.00 26.33
C PRO A 132 4.91 -21.97 25.33
N GLN A 133 4.63 -22.42 24.11
CA GLN A 133 4.07 -21.60 23.03
C GLN A 133 2.57 -21.86 22.87
N VAL A 134 1.78 -20.79 22.63
CA VAL A 134 0.38 -20.91 22.25
C VAL A 134 0.30 -21.26 20.77
N ILE A 135 -0.14 -22.47 20.43
CA ILE A 135 -0.25 -22.89 19.01
C ILE A 135 -1.65 -22.72 18.44
N ALA A 136 -2.66 -22.65 19.30
CA ALA A 136 -4.03 -22.34 18.90
C ALA A 136 -4.80 -21.71 20.07
N LYS A 137 -5.65 -20.74 19.79
CA LYS A 137 -6.61 -20.21 20.78
C LYS A 137 -7.94 -19.89 20.10
N GLY A 138 -9.03 -20.01 20.84
CA GLY A 138 -10.38 -19.78 20.31
C GLY A 138 -11.38 -19.40 21.38
N LYS A 139 -12.43 -18.69 20.94
CA LYS A 139 -13.61 -18.33 21.75
C LYS A 139 -14.86 -18.99 21.18
N ASN A 140 -15.82 -19.34 22.03
CA ASN A 140 -17.13 -19.90 21.68
C ASN A 140 -17.01 -21.06 20.67
N PHE A 141 -17.55 -20.90 19.45
CA PHE A 141 -17.51 -21.93 18.40
C PHE A 141 -16.10 -22.44 18.10
N LEU A 142 -15.10 -21.55 18.07
CA LEU A 142 -13.73 -21.95 17.79
C LEU A 142 -13.12 -22.73 18.98
N ALA A 143 -13.50 -22.37 20.20
CA ALA A 143 -13.09 -23.13 21.39
C ALA A 143 -13.66 -24.55 21.37
N GLN A 144 -14.93 -24.70 20.98
CA GLN A 144 -15.56 -26.01 20.80
C GLN A 144 -14.81 -26.84 19.74
N LYS A 145 -14.46 -26.25 18.59
CA LYS A 145 -13.68 -26.94 17.55
C LYS A 145 -12.29 -27.37 18.03
N ILE A 146 -11.59 -26.54 18.80
CA ILE A 146 -10.28 -26.90 19.37
C ILE A 146 -10.44 -28.11 20.31
N ARG A 147 -11.46 -28.11 21.17
CA ARG A 147 -11.76 -29.24 22.06
C ARG A 147 -12.06 -30.53 21.29
N GLU A 148 -12.94 -30.47 20.29
CA GLU A 148 -13.27 -31.61 19.44
C GLU A 148 -12.00 -32.21 18.79
N ILE A 149 -11.13 -31.37 18.24
CA ILE A 149 -9.88 -31.82 17.62
C ILE A 149 -8.93 -32.43 18.67
N ALA A 150 -8.82 -31.82 19.84
CA ALA A 150 -8.01 -32.33 20.93
C ALA A 150 -8.50 -33.71 21.41
N GLU A 151 -9.80 -33.89 21.58
CA GLU A 151 -10.43 -35.17 21.94
C GLU A 151 -10.15 -36.24 20.88
N MET A 152 -10.33 -35.91 19.59
CA MET A 152 -10.05 -36.84 18.48
C MET A 152 -8.58 -37.30 18.44
N HIS A 153 -7.64 -36.41 18.76
CA HIS A 153 -6.20 -36.71 18.72
C HIS A 153 -5.64 -37.14 20.09
N LYS A 154 -6.50 -37.34 21.09
CA LYS A 154 -6.11 -37.72 22.47
C LYS A 154 -5.13 -36.74 23.11
N VAL A 155 -5.25 -35.46 22.76
CA VAL A 155 -4.55 -34.37 23.43
C VAL A 155 -5.23 -34.12 24.78
N PRO A 156 -4.50 -34.14 25.91
CA PRO A 156 -5.06 -33.90 27.23
C PRO A 156 -5.75 -32.54 27.34
N ILE A 157 -6.98 -32.53 27.86
CA ILE A 157 -7.74 -31.32 28.15
C ILE A 157 -7.70 -31.05 29.65
N TYR A 158 -7.30 -29.84 30.03
CA TYR A 158 -7.27 -29.37 31.40
C TYR A 158 -8.31 -28.27 31.61
N HIS A 159 -9.19 -28.46 32.59
CA HIS A 159 -10.27 -27.53 32.88
C HIS A 159 -9.81 -26.49 33.92
N ASP A 160 -9.50 -25.30 33.45
CA ASP A 160 -9.12 -24.15 34.28
C ASP A 160 -9.67 -22.87 33.63
N PRO A 161 -10.91 -22.46 33.97
CA PRO A 161 -11.55 -21.32 33.35
C PRO A 161 -10.78 -19.99 33.53
N PRO A 162 -10.26 -19.65 34.73
CA PRO A 162 -9.43 -18.45 34.93
C PRO A 162 -8.18 -18.43 34.05
N LEU A 163 -7.42 -19.53 34.01
CA LEU A 163 -6.19 -19.60 33.23
C LEU A 163 -6.47 -19.57 31.71
N ALA A 164 -7.52 -20.26 31.26
CA ALA A 164 -7.92 -20.25 29.85
C ALA A 164 -8.28 -18.85 29.36
N GLN A 165 -9.02 -18.08 30.17
CA GLN A 165 -9.39 -16.71 29.85
C GLN A 165 -8.15 -15.80 29.83
N LEU A 166 -7.30 -15.91 30.84
CA LEU A 166 -6.11 -15.08 30.96
C LEU A 166 -5.13 -15.34 29.80
N LEU A 167 -4.91 -16.60 29.43
CA LEU A 167 -4.09 -16.97 28.26
C LEU A 167 -4.71 -16.46 26.95
N TYR A 168 -6.04 -16.54 26.80
CA TYR A 168 -6.71 -16.05 25.60
C TYR A 168 -6.54 -14.54 25.41
N GLU A 169 -6.63 -13.78 26.51
CA GLU A 169 -6.54 -12.32 26.51
C GLU A 169 -5.10 -11.81 26.41
N LYS A 170 -4.13 -12.43 27.07
CA LYS A 170 -2.75 -11.92 27.17
C LYS A 170 -1.78 -12.42 26.11
N VAL A 171 -2.03 -13.55 25.44
CA VAL A 171 -1.03 -14.21 24.58
C VAL A 171 -1.59 -14.52 23.21
N GLU A 172 -0.91 -14.10 22.14
CA GLU A 172 -1.33 -14.40 20.76
C GLU A 172 -0.85 -15.78 20.27
N VAL A 173 -1.49 -16.26 19.20
CA VAL A 173 -1.10 -17.53 18.57
C VAL A 173 0.29 -17.38 17.94
N GLY A 174 1.20 -18.29 18.28
CA GLY A 174 2.60 -18.28 17.87
C GLY A 174 3.52 -17.63 18.90
N GLU A 175 2.99 -16.99 19.94
CA GLU A 175 3.79 -16.38 20.99
C GLU A 175 4.05 -17.35 22.16
N PHE A 176 5.15 -17.09 22.86
CA PHE A 176 5.47 -17.76 24.11
C PHE A 176 4.67 -17.12 25.25
N ILE A 177 4.29 -17.92 26.24
CA ILE A 177 3.62 -17.36 27.42
C ILE A 177 4.54 -16.36 28.14
N PRO A 178 4.00 -15.33 28.81
CA PRO A 178 4.76 -14.39 29.63
C PRO A 178 5.10 -14.98 31.00
N GLU A 179 6.15 -14.45 31.65
CA GLU A 179 6.67 -14.93 32.94
C GLU A 179 5.60 -15.01 34.04
N GLU A 180 4.67 -14.05 34.06
CA GLU A 180 3.54 -14.01 34.99
C GLU A 180 2.70 -15.30 35.01
N LEU A 181 2.66 -16.03 33.88
CA LEU A 181 1.87 -17.25 33.72
C LEU A 181 2.69 -18.53 33.85
N TYR A 182 4.01 -18.44 34.05
CA TYR A 182 4.90 -19.62 34.05
C TYR A 182 4.51 -20.60 35.13
N GLN A 183 4.27 -20.12 36.35
CA GLN A 183 3.93 -21.00 37.47
C GLN A 183 2.61 -21.74 37.24
N ALA A 184 1.59 -21.03 36.72
CA ALA A 184 0.28 -21.62 36.46
C ALA A 184 0.38 -22.68 35.35
N VAL A 185 1.03 -22.36 34.24
CA VAL A 185 1.20 -23.29 33.12
C VAL A 185 2.11 -24.47 33.48
N ALA A 186 3.17 -24.26 34.25
CA ALA A 186 4.06 -25.34 34.71
C ALA A 186 3.30 -26.37 35.55
N LYS A 187 2.41 -25.93 36.46
CA LYS A 187 1.54 -26.83 37.23
C LYS A 187 0.65 -27.68 36.33
N VAL A 188 0.05 -27.08 35.30
CA VAL A 188 -0.77 -27.79 34.32
C VAL A 188 0.05 -28.82 33.54
N LEU A 189 1.22 -28.44 33.03
CA LEU A 189 2.10 -29.35 32.30
C LEU A 189 2.56 -30.50 33.18
N ALA A 190 2.98 -30.24 34.42
CA ALA A 190 3.38 -31.28 35.37
C ALA A 190 2.25 -32.30 35.62
N TYR A 191 1.01 -31.81 35.80
CA TYR A 191 -0.17 -32.68 35.94
C TYR A 191 -0.38 -33.56 34.69
N VAL A 192 -0.29 -32.97 33.50
CA VAL A 192 -0.44 -33.69 32.22
C VAL A 192 0.65 -34.73 32.02
N TYR A 193 1.91 -34.41 32.33
CA TYR A 193 3.01 -35.38 32.26
C TYR A 193 2.84 -36.52 33.26
N MET A 194 2.37 -36.24 34.48
CA MET A 194 2.06 -37.28 35.46
C MET A 194 0.96 -38.21 34.98
N LEU A 195 -0.10 -37.68 34.36
CA LEU A 195 -1.16 -38.49 33.74
C LEU A 195 -0.61 -39.38 32.61
N LYS A 196 0.24 -38.82 31.73
CA LYS A 196 0.90 -39.60 30.66
C LYS A 196 1.83 -40.69 31.24
N LYS A 197 2.53 -40.43 32.35
CA LYS A 197 3.37 -41.41 33.08
C LYS A 197 2.53 -42.55 33.65
N LYS A 198 1.40 -42.24 34.32
CA LYS A 198 0.47 -43.26 34.84
C LYS A 198 -0.11 -44.14 33.73
N MET A 199 -0.31 -43.59 32.53
CA MET A 199 -0.74 -44.33 31.34
C MET A 199 0.40 -45.07 30.60
N GLY A 200 1.61 -45.13 31.18
CA GLY A 200 2.75 -45.88 30.64
C GLY A 200 3.44 -45.25 29.43
N LYS A 201 3.20 -43.97 29.12
CA LYS A 201 3.63 -43.35 27.86
C LYS A 201 4.97 -42.59 27.90
N ILE A 202 5.56 -42.30 29.07
CA ILE A 202 6.77 -41.44 29.17
C ILE A 202 7.67 -41.81 30.37
N LYS A 203 9.02 -41.76 30.19
CA LYS A 203 10.05 -41.78 31.25
C LYS A 203 10.34 -40.35 31.76
N GLU A 204 10.61 -40.23 33.06
CA GLU A 204 10.60 -39.03 33.93
C GLU A 204 10.89 -37.64 33.31
N PRO A 205 10.07 -36.62 33.62
CA PRO A 205 10.46 -35.22 33.46
C PRO A 205 11.25 -34.73 34.69
N ILE A 206 12.41 -34.11 34.45
CA ILE A 206 13.23 -33.45 35.48
C ILE A 206 12.68 -32.02 35.65
N PHE A 207 11.63 -31.86 36.44
CA PHE A 207 11.30 -30.57 37.07
C PHE A 207 11.93 -30.60 38.47
N LYS A 208 13.25 -30.41 38.55
CA LYS A 208 13.94 -30.19 39.82
C LYS A 208 14.49 -28.77 39.86
N GLU A 209 14.12 -28.08 40.93
CA GLU A 209 14.75 -26.89 41.51
C GLU A 209 15.06 -25.76 40.54
N ASN A 210 14.11 -24.81 40.45
CA ASN A 210 14.31 -23.39 40.78
C ASN A 210 13.02 -22.65 40.42
N MET A 211 12.14 -22.55 41.42
CA MET A 211 11.14 -21.48 41.52
C MET A 211 11.76 -20.33 42.31
#